data_AF-A0A537S7U5-F1
#
_entry.id   AF-A0A537S7U5-F1
#
_cell.length_a   1.000
_cell.length_b   1.000
_cell.length_c   1.000
_cell.angle_alpha   90.00
_cell.angle_beta   90.00
_cell.angle_gamma   90.00
#
_symmetry.space_group_name_H-M   'P 1'
#
loop_
_entity.id
_entity.type
_entity.pdbx_description
1 polymer ?
#
loop_
_entity_poly.entity_id
_entity_poly.type
_entity_poly.pdbx_seq_one_letter_code
_entity_poly.pdbx_strand_id
1 'polypeptide(L)' 'MDIPGFDFHALHGHRPTRYTVHVNGPWCITFEFKDGDALRVDLEQYH' A
#
# COMPACT_ATOMS: atom_id res chain seq x y z
N MET A 1 -6.27 1.95 8.41
CA MET A 1 -5.46 3.10 8.87
C MET A 1 -6.29 4.33 8.55
N ASP A 2 -6.69 5.13 9.54
CA ASP A 2 -7.57 6.29 9.33
C ASP A 2 -6.81 7.58 9.66
N ILE A 3 -5.73 7.80 8.90
CA ILE A 3 -4.89 8.98 8.99
C ILE A 3 -5.04 9.74 7.68
N PRO A 4 -5.61 10.96 7.69
CA PRO A 4 -5.73 11.78 6.49
C PRO A 4 -4.37 11.99 5.82
N GLY A 5 -4.32 11.86 4.49
CA GLY A 5 -3.12 12.07 3.69
C GLY A 5 -2.32 10.80 3.35
N PHE A 6 -2.59 9.67 4.01
CA PHE A 6 -1.95 8.39 3.69
C PHE A 6 -2.67 7.57 2.61
N ASP A 7 -3.87 8.02 2.21
CA ASP A 7 -4.68 7.42 1.14
C ASP A 7 -4.67 5.87 1.17
N PHE A 8 -4.89 5.30 2.35
CA PHE A 8 -4.81 3.85 2.54
C PHE A 8 -6.00 3.16 1.88
N HIS A 9 -5.73 2.35 0.85
CA HIS A 9 -6.75 1.54 0.18
C HIS A 9 -6.18 0.24 -0.40
N ALA A 10 -7.08 -0.69 -0.72
CA ALA A 10 -6.73 -1.94 -1.39
C ALA A 10 -6.55 -1.72 -2.90
N LEU A 11 -5.53 -2.36 -3.48
CA LEU A 11 -5.28 -2.33 -4.92
C LEU A 11 -6.16 -3.36 -5.63
N HIS A 12 -6.80 -2.95 -6.72
CA HIS A 12 -7.65 -3.81 -7.54
C HIS A 12 -6.82 -4.73 -8.44
N GLY A 13 -7.31 -5.94 -8.68
CA GLY A 13 -6.68 -6.88 -9.64
C GLY A 13 -5.51 -7.71 -9.09
N HIS A 14 -5.11 -7.50 -7.83
CA HIS A 14 -4.05 -8.30 -7.20
C HIS A 14 -4.61 -9.52 -6.46
N ARG A 15 -4.00 -10.69 -6.69
CA ARG A 15 -4.18 -11.91 -5.89
C ARG A 15 -2.79 -12.46 -5.50
N PRO A 16 -2.42 -12.44 -4.21
CA PRO A 16 -3.20 -11.98 -3.06
C PRO A 16 -3.47 -10.47 -3.06
N THR A 17 -4.44 -10.03 -2.26
CA THR A 17 -4.78 -8.61 -2.11
C THR A 17 -3.57 -7.82 -1.63
N ARG A 18 -3.29 -6.72 -2.31
CA ARG A 18 -2.28 -5.74 -1.89
C ARG A 18 -2.96 -4.46 -1.43
N TYR A 19 -2.28 -3.73 -0.57
CA TYR A 19 -2.67 -2.43 -0.06
C TYR A 19 -1.62 -1.40 -0.44
N THR A 20 -2.02 -0.14 -0.47
CA THR A 20 -1.12 1.00 -0.69
C THR A 20 -1.25 2.01 0.45
N VAL A 21 -0.14 2.68 0.76
CA VAL A 21 -0.08 3.89 1.59
C VAL A 21 0.75 4.93 0.85
N HIS A 22 0.20 6.13 0.70
CA HIS A 22 0.91 7.28 0.15
C HIS A 22 1.94 7.82 1.14
N VAL A 23 3.14 8.13 0.65
CA VAL A 23 4.25 8.67 1.46
C VAL A 23 4.41 10.16 1.18
N ASN A 24 4.91 10.51 -0.01
CA ASN A 24 5.08 11.88 -0.46
C ASN A 24 5.30 11.94 -1.98
N GLY A 25 4.88 13.05 -2.61
CA GLY A 25 5.04 13.23 -4.06
C GLY A 25 4.49 12.01 -4.84
N PRO A 26 5.27 11.39 -5.74
CA PRO A 26 4.85 10.19 -6.47
C PRO A 26 4.99 8.89 -5.66
N TRP A 27 5.56 8.90 -4.45
CA TRP A 27 5.95 7.68 -3.76
C TRP A 27 4.83 7.06 -2.93
N CYS A 28 4.65 5.76 -3.10
CA CYS A 28 3.73 4.91 -2.33
C CYS A 28 4.45 3.65 -1.83
N ILE A 29 4.04 3.14 -0.67
CA ILE A 29 4.42 1.80 -0.21
C ILE A 29 3.29 0.84 -0.55
N THR A 30 3.59 -0.27 -1.22
CA THR A 30 2.63 -1.35 -1.45
C THR A 30 3.03 -2.60 -0.68
N PHE A 31 2.06 -3.33 -0.17
CA PHE A 31 2.32 -4.53 0.63
C PHE A 31 1.13 -5.49 0.63
N GLU A 32 1.40 -6.75 0.92
CA GLU A 32 0.38 -7.71 1.33
C GLU A 32 0.25 -7.69 2.85
N PHE A 33 -0.95 -7.97 3.35
CA PHE A 33 -1.19 -8.06 4.79
C PHE A 33 -1.74 -9.43 5.16
N LYS A 34 -1.05 -10.12 6.06
CA LYS A 34 -1.45 -11.46 6.51
C LYS A 34 -1.09 -11.66 7.98
N ASP A 35 -2.07 -12.10 8.77
CA ASP A 35 -1.90 -12.46 10.18
C ASP A 35 -1.26 -11.36 11.06
N GLY A 36 -1.43 -10.09 10.69
CA GLY A 36 -0.86 -8.94 11.41
C GLY A 36 0.47 -8.45 10.83
N ASP A 37 1.07 -9.19 9.91
CA ASP A 37 2.36 -8.88 9.29
C ASP A 37 2.20 -8.26 7.90
N ALA A 38 3.08 -7.30 7.60
CA ALA A 38 3.27 -6.77 6.26
C ALA A 38 4.28 -7.65 5.51
N LEU A 39 3.88 -8.13 4.34
CA LEU A 39 4.66 -9.00 3.47
C LEU A 39 4.86 -8.35 2.11
N ARG A 40 5.94 -8.74 1.40
CA ARG A 40 6.25 -8.27 0.03
C ARG A 40 6.07 -6.76 -0.09
N VAL A 41 6.81 -6.05 0.75
CA VAL A 41 6.76 -4.59 0.88
C VAL A 41 7.62 -3.98 -0.23
N ASP A 42 7.02 -3.17 -1.08
CA ASP A 42 7.68 -2.45 -2.16
C ASP A 42 7.50 -0.93 -1.97
N LEU A 43 8.48 -0.16 -2.45
CA LEU A 43 8.40 1.28 -2.58
C LEU A 43 8.28 1.62 -4.07
N GLU A 44 7.14 2.15 -4.46
CA GLU A 44 6.77 2.38 -5.85
C GLU A 44 6.59 3.88 -6.14
N GLN A 45 6.90 4.30 -7.37
CA GLN A 45 6.54 5.63 -7.87
C GLN A 45 5.30 5.53 -8.74
N TYR A 46 4.22 6.17 -8.31
CA TYR A 46 3.06 6.47 -9.12
C TYR A 46 3.36 7.74 -9.94
N HIS A 47 3.52 7.59 -11.26
CA HIS A 47 3.77 8.68 -12.19
C HIS A 47 2.94 8.54 -13.46
#